data_AF-A0A3C2E4J4-F1
#
_entry.id   AF-A0A3C2E4J4-F1
#
_cell.length_a   1.000
_cell.length_b   1.000
_cell.length_c   1.000
_cell.angle_alpha   90.00
_cell.angle_beta   90.00
_cell.angle_gamma   90.00
#
_symmetry.space_group_name_H-M   'P 1'
#
loop_
_entity.id
_entity.type
_entity.pdbx_description
1 polymer ?
#
loop_
_entity_poly.entity_id
_entity_poly.type
_entity_poly.pdbx_seq_one_letter_code
_entity_poly.pdbx_strand_id
1 'polypeptide(L)'
;MTDNKDMPETGNAEAAANDAQADEAEITAEQAIDALQTELEEAREKTLRALADAQNTRRRAEKEIADARRYAVTGFAGDLLAVADNLSRALDVARQGELEGPAKTLVDGVAMTERTLLTAFERHGVKKIDPQPGDPFDPNLHQA
;
A
#
# COMPACT_ATOMS: atom_id res chain seq x y z
N MET A 1 23.45 -46.03 97.39
CA MET A 1 24.67 -46.86 97.38
C MET A 1 25.29 -46.73 96.00
N THR A 2 26.45 -46.06 95.99
CA THR A 2 27.70 -46.46 95.31
C THR A 2 27.66 -46.77 93.81
N ASP A 3 28.34 -45.90 93.05
CA ASP A 3 29.56 -46.18 92.26
C ASP A 3 29.52 -45.40 90.93
N ASN A 4 30.15 -44.23 90.82
CA ASN A 4 31.60 -44.03 90.61
C ASN A 4 32.06 -44.63 89.26
N LYS A 5 32.44 -43.80 88.27
CA LYS A 5 33.84 -43.40 88.03
C LYS A 5 34.13 -42.99 86.57
N ASP A 6 35.02 -42.00 86.44
CA ASP A 6 35.97 -41.73 85.34
C ASP A 6 35.48 -41.14 83.98
N MET A 7 35.73 -39.83 83.85
CA MET A 7 36.25 -39.17 82.63
C MET A 7 37.64 -39.77 82.27
N PRO A 8 38.09 -39.80 80.99
CA PRO A 8 38.76 -38.61 80.42
C PRO A 8 38.66 -38.39 78.88
N GLU A 9 38.72 -37.10 78.53
CA GLU A 9 39.51 -36.45 77.46
C GLU A 9 39.50 -36.91 75.97
N THR A 10 39.28 -35.87 75.14
CA THR A 10 39.90 -35.53 73.84
C THR A 10 39.32 -36.10 72.53
N GLY A 11 39.00 -35.17 71.61
CA GLY A 11 38.76 -35.46 70.21
C GLY A 11 38.04 -34.34 69.45
N ASN A 12 38.75 -33.25 69.19
CA ASN A 12 38.38 -32.15 68.29
C ASN A 12 37.94 -32.65 66.90
N ALA A 13 36.75 -32.24 66.43
CA ALA A 13 36.33 -32.28 65.03
C ALA A 13 35.32 -31.15 64.76
N GLU A 14 35.87 -29.95 64.61
CA GLU A 14 35.55 -28.93 63.61
C GLU A 14 34.16 -28.95 62.96
N ALA A 15 33.36 -27.94 63.33
CA ALA A 15 32.92 -26.87 62.44
C ALA A 15 32.60 -27.25 60.98
N ALA A 16 31.31 -27.40 60.67
CA ALA A 16 30.73 -27.03 59.38
C ALA A 16 29.21 -26.83 59.52
N ALA A 17 28.83 -25.83 60.32
CA ALA A 17 27.50 -25.26 60.32
C ALA A 17 27.62 -23.80 59.87
N ASN A 18 27.76 -23.57 58.56
CA ASN A 18 27.27 -22.36 57.89
C ASN A 18 27.43 -22.45 56.36
N ASP A 19 26.55 -21.73 55.67
CA ASP A 19 26.55 -21.42 54.24
C ASP A 19 26.20 -22.54 53.25
N ALA A 20 24.92 -22.91 53.27
CA ALA A 20 24.16 -23.00 52.02
C ALA A 20 23.16 -21.83 52.02
N GLN A 21 23.70 -20.61 52.01
CA GLN A 21 22.91 -19.40 51.83
C GLN A 21 22.48 -19.37 50.36
N ALA A 22 21.17 -19.27 50.16
CA ALA A 22 20.53 -19.18 48.87
C ALA A 22 21.14 -18.03 48.05
N ASP A 23 21.77 -18.35 46.92
CA ASP A 23 21.93 -17.42 45.80
C ASP A 23 20.60 -17.33 45.03
N GLU A 24 19.54 -16.90 45.71
CA GLU A 24 18.50 -16.13 45.07
C GLU A 24 18.95 -14.69 45.20
N ALA A 25 19.73 -14.23 44.21
CA ALA A 25 20.08 -12.82 44.10
C ALA A 25 18.77 -12.01 44.03
N GLU A 26 18.35 -11.42 45.14
CA GLU A 26 17.24 -10.49 45.19
C GLU A 26 17.52 -9.36 44.19
N ILE A 27 16.72 -9.32 43.13
CA ILE A 27 16.76 -8.23 42.15
C ILE A 27 16.56 -6.93 42.94
N THR A 28 17.55 -6.06 42.92
CA THR A 28 17.44 -4.80 43.64
C THR A 28 16.36 -3.93 43.00
N ALA A 29 15.74 -3.04 43.79
CA ALA A 29 14.72 -2.14 43.25
C ALA A 29 15.24 -1.32 42.05
N GLU A 30 16.52 -0.97 42.04
CA GLU A 30 17.19 -0.27 40.93
C GLU A 30 17.29 -1.15 39.68
N GLN A 31 17.68 -2.43 39.82
CA GLN A 31 17.71 -3.38 38.70
C GLN A 31 16.31 -3.62 38.11
N ALA A 32 15.28 -3.68 38.95
CA ALA A 32 13.90 -3.81 38.51
C ALA A 32 13.42 -2.54 37.76
N ILE A 33 13.81 -1.35 38.23
CA ILE A 33 13.49 -0.08 37.55
C ILE A 33 14.17 0.00 36.19
N ASP A 34 15.46 -0.35 36.09
CA ASP A 34 16.20 -0.32 34.82
C ASP A 34 15.65 -1.33 33.80
N ALA A 35 15.26 -2.52 34.26
CA ALA A 35 14.59 -3.52 33.41
C ALA A 35 13.25 -3.00 32.87
N LEU A 36 12.42 -2.40 33.73
CA LEU A 36 11.15 -1.80 33.33
C LEU A 36 11.32 -0.61 32.38
N GLN A 37 12.36 0.21 32.56
CA GLN A 37 12.68 1.31 31.64
C GLN A 37 13.08 0.77 30.26
N THR A 38 13.91 -0.27 30.22
CA THR A 38 14.33 -0.93 28.98
C THR A 38 13.13 -1.52 28.24
N GLU A 39 12.27 -2.27 28.94
CA GLU A 39 11.06 -2.86 28.34
C GLU A 39 10.11 -1.78 27.81
N LEU A 40 9.98 -0.67 28.53
CA LEU A 40 9.16 0.47 28.13
C LEU A 40 9.74 1.19 26.91
N GLU A 41 11.06 1.32 26.79
CA GLU A 41 11.72 1.85 25.59
C GLU A 41 11.52 0.92 24.38
N GLU A 42 11.72 -0.38 24.56
CA GLU A 42 11.46 -1.37 23.50
C GLU A 42 9.99 -1.35 23.04
N ALA A 43 9.05 -1.28 23.99
CA ALA A 43 7.63 -1.21 23.70
C ALA A 43 7.28 0.07 22.94
N ARG A 44 7.87 1.21 23.31
CA ARG A 44 7.72 2.48 22.60
C ARG A 44 8.27 2.40 21.18
N GLU A 45 9.47 1.83 21.00
CA GLU A 45 10.06 1.66 19.66
C GLU A 45 9.17 0.77 18.78
N LYS A 46 8.73 -0.39 19.31
CA LYS A 46 7.81 -1.31 18.62
C LYS A 46 6.51 -0.60 18.22
N THR A 47 5.94 0.20 19.13
CA THR A 47 4.71 0.95 18.88
C THR A 47 4.92 2.02 17.80
N LEU A 48 6.02 2.76 17.85
CA LEU A 48 6.34 3.80 16.87
C LEU A 48 6.55 3.19 15.47
N ARG A 49 7.26 2.05 15.39
CA ARG A 49 7.45 1.30 14.14
C ARG A 49 6.12 0.81 13.59
N ALA A 50 5.29 0.19 14.42
CA ALA A 50 3.96 -0.28 14.02
C ALA A 50 3.06 0.86 13.50
N LEU A 51 3.11 2.04 14.15
CA LEU A 51 2.38 3.22 13.70
C LEU A 51 2.88 3.69 12.33
N ALA A 52 4.20 3.72 12.11
CA ALA A 52 4.79 4.09 10.84
C ALA A 52 4.40 3.12 9.71
N ASP A 53 4.45 1.81 9.97
CA ASP A 53 4.06 0.78 9.02
C ASP A 53 2.57 0.87 8.65
N ALA A 54 1.70 1.14 9.64
CA ALA A 54 0.29 1.36 9.42
C ALA A 54 0.03 2.62 8.56
N GLN A 55 0.75 3.72 8.83
CA GLN A 55 0.64 4.95 8.04
C GLN A 55 1.11 4.76 6.59
N ASN A 56 2.23 4.06 6.40
CA ASN A 56 2.76 3.73 5.06
C ASN A 56 1.78 2.85 4.28
N THR A 57 1.23 1.82 4.94
CA THR A 57 0.24 0.93 4.35
C THR A 57 -1.02 1.68 3.96
N ARG A 58 -1.53 2.57 4.83
CA ARG A 58 -2.69 3.41 4.53
C ARG A 58 -2.44 4.29 3.32
N ARG A 59 -1.31 4.99 3.27
CA ARG A 59 -0.94 5.88 2.16
C ARG A 59 -0.83 5.11 0.84
N ARG A 60 -0.26 3.89 0.90
CA ARG A 60 -0.17 3.00 -0.26
C ARG A 60 -1.57 2.57 -0.74
N ALA A 61 -2.42 2.14 0.17
CA ALA A 61 -3.79 1.72 -0.16
C ALA A 61 -4.62 2.88 -0.76
N GLU A 62 -4.49 4.09 -0.22
CA GLU A 62 -5.13 5.29 -0.78
C GLU A 62 -4.70 5.55 -2.23
N LYS A 63 -3.40 5.39 -2.53
CA LYS A 63 -2.88 5.50 -3.89
C LYS A 63 -3.43 4.40 -4.80
N GLU A 64 -3.39 3.14 -4.37
CA GLU A 64 -3.91 2.01 -5.14
C GLU A 64 -5.41 2.16 -5.45
N ILE A 65 -6.20 2.65 -4.49
CA ILE A 65 -7.63 2.96 -4.70
C ILE A 65 -7.81 4.09 -5.72
N ALA A 66 -7.00 5.15 -5.62
CA ALA A 66 -7.06 6.26 -6.58
C ALA A 66 -6.69 5.81 -8.00
N ASP A 67 -5.63 5.02 -8.15
CA ASP A 67 -5.19 4.46 -9.42
C ASP A 67 -6.25 3.49 -9.99
N ALA A 68 -6.80 2.60 -9.15
CA ALA A 68 -7.87 1.69 -9.57
C ALA A 68 -9.09 2.45 -10.09
N ARG A 69 -9.52 3.52 -9.40
CA ARG A 69 -10.63 4.38 -9.86
C ARG A 69 -10.29 5.09 -11.18
N ARG A 70 -9.06 5.57 -11.33
CA ARG A 70 -8.61 6.26 -12.55
C ARG A 70 -8.60 5.31 -13.75
N TYR A 71 -8.15 4.08 -13.55
CA TYR A 71 -7.97 3.12 -14.64
C TYR A 71 -9.15 2.14 -14.83
N ALA A 72 -10.15 2.13 -13.94
CA ALA A 72 -11.30 1.21 -14.01
C ALA A 72 -12.05 1.22 -15.35
N VAL A 73 -12.10 2.37 -16.03
CA VAL A 73 -12.83 2.54 -17.29
C VAL A 73 -11.95 2.36 -18.53
N THR A 74 -10.64 2.13 -18.39
CA THR A 74 -9.72 2.08 -19.54
C THR A 74 -10.03 0.96 -20.52
N GLY A 75 -10.28 -0.26 -20.02
CA GLY A 75 -10.65 -1.39 -20.89
C GLY A 75 -11.94 -1.12 -21.66
N PHE A 76 -12.97 -0.66 -20.95
CA PHE A 76 -14.26 -0.30 -21.56
C PHE A 76 -14.12 0.85 -22.59
N ALA A 77 -13.33 1.87 -22.28
CA ALA A 77 -13.04 2.95 -23.23
C ALA A 77 -12.29 2.43 -24.46
N GLY A 78 -11.37 1.49 -24.28
CA GLY A 78 -10.66 0.80 -25.37
C GLY A 78 -11.61 0.08 -26.32
N ASP A 79 -12.58 -0.68 -25.79
CA ASP A 79 -13.58 -1.36 -26.62
C ASP A 79 -14.46 -0.38 -27.41
N LEU A 80 -14.74 0.80 -26.84
CA LEU A 80 -15.50 1.86 -27.51
C LEU A 80 -14.71 2.62 -28.58
N LEU A 81 -13.38 2.51 -28.64
CA LEU A 81 -12.58 3.18 -29.68
C LEU A 81 -12.98 2.69 -31.07
N ALA A 82 -13.21 1.38 -31.23
CA ALA A 82 -13.67 0.82 -32.51
C ALA A 82 -15.01 1.42 -32.96
N VAL A 83 -15.89 1.78 -32.03
CA VAL A 83 -17.16 2.45 -32.34
C VAL A 83 -16.91 3.89 -32.78
N ALA A 84 -16.05 4.63 -32.06
CA ALA A 84 -15.67 5.99 -32.44
C ALA A 84 -15.02 6.05 -33.82
N ASP A 85 -14.09 5.13 -34.12
CA ASP A 85 -13.41 5.05 -35.41
C ASP A 85 -14.38 4.74 -36.55
N ASN A 86 -15.35 3.85 -36.33
CA ASN A 86 -16.36 3.52 -37.32
C ASN A 86 -17.32 4.70 -37.58
N LEU A 87 -17.70 5.44 -36.54
CA LEU A 87 -18.49 6.67 -36.68
C LEU A 87 -17.73 7.72 -37.49
N SER A 88 -16.46 7.96 -37.17
CA SER A 88 -15.59 8.89 -37.89
C SER A 88 -15.49 8.50 -39.37
N ARG A 89 -15.18 7.22 -39.66
CA ARG A 89 -15.12 6.71 -41.04
C ARG A 89 -16.43 6.88 -41.80
N ALA A 90 -17.57 6.59 -41.16
CA ALA A 90 -18.88 6.74 -41.77
C ALA A 90 -19.20 8.20 -42.09
N LEU A 91 -18.87 9.12 -41.17
CA LEU A 91 -19.05 10.56 -41.35
C LEU A 91 -18.15 11.12 -42.46
N ASP A 92 -16.90 10.66 -42.56
CA ASP A 92 -15.98 11.09 -43.61
C ASP A 92 -16.47 10.68 -44.99
N VAL A 93 -16.98 9.45 -45.13
CA VAL A 93 -17.60 8.99 -46.40
C VAL A 93 -18.86 9.79 -46.71
N ALA A 94 -19.73 10.00 -45.72
CA ALA A 94 -20.98 10.73 -45.91
C ALA A 94 -20.75 12.19 -46.35
N ARG A 95 -19.71 12.85 -45.81
CA ARG A 95 -19.34 14.24 -46.14
C ARG A 95 -18.75 14.41 -47.54
N GLN A 96 -18.31 13.33 -48.19
CA GLN A 96 -17.82 13.39 -49.58
C GLN A 96 -18.96 13.51 -50.60
N GLY A 97 -20.20 13.19 -50.21
CA GLY A 97 -21.38 13.32 -51.06
C GLY A 97 -22.09 14.67 -50.92
N GLU A 98 -22.81 15.07 -51.96
CA GLU A 98 -23.78 16.17 -51.87
C GLU A 98 -25.05 15.67 -51.17
N LEU A 99 -25.12 15.88 -49.84
CA LEU A 99 -26.27 15.50 -49.03
C LEU A 99 -27.26 16.66 -48.89
N GLU A 100 -28.54 16.38 -49.13
CA GLU A 100 -29.62 17.35 -48.94
C GLU A 100 -30.80 16.78 -48.14
N GLY A 101 -31.62 17.68 -47.62
CA GLY A 101 -32.86 17.33 -46.92
C GLY A 101 -32.65 16.39 -45.73
N PRO A 102 -33.50 15.36 -45.55
CA PRO A 102 -33.44 14.45 -44.39
C PRO A 102 -32.09 13.74 -44.22
N ALA A 103 -31.39 13.44 -45.31
CA ALA A 103 -30.09 12.75 -45.27
C ALA A 103 -29.02 13.62 -44.61
N LYS A 104 -29.00 14.92 -44.93
CA LYS A 104 -28.10 15.89 -44.28
C LYS A 104 -28.39 16.01 -42.79
N THR A 105 -29.67 16.14 -42.42
CA THR A 105 -30.08 16.21 -41.00
C THR A 105 -29.68 14.98 -40.21
N LEU A 106 -29.78 13.79 -40.80
CA LEU A 106 -29.32 12.55 -40.17
C LEU A 106 -27.81 12.58 -39.92
N VAL A 107 -27.01 12.94 -40.91
CA VAL A 107 -25.55 13.02 -40.80
C VAL A 107 -25.12 14.04 -39.75
N ASP A 108 -25.78 15.19 -39.69
CA ASP A 108 -25.52 16.19 -38.65
C ASP A 108 -25.82 15.64 -37.24
N GLY A 109 -26.91 14.89 -37.06
CA GLY A 109 -27.23 14.24 -35.79
C GLY A 109 -26.21 13.16 -35.39
N VAL A 110 -25.72 12.39 -36.35
CA VAL A 110 -24.65 11.40 -36.11
C VAL A 110 -23.35 12.10 -35.73
N ALA A 111 -23.00 13.22 -36.37
CA ALA A 111 -21.82 14.02 -36.03
C ALA A 111 -21.91 14.62 -34.61
N MET A 112 -23.09 15.05 -34.17
CA MET A 112 -23.31 15.48 -32.78
C MET A 112 -23.13 14.33 -31.79
N THR A 113 -23.54 13.12 -32.17
CA THR A 113 -23.39 11.91 -31.36
C THR A 113 -21.92 11.54 -31.21
N GLU A 114 -21.15 11.53 -32.31
CA GLU A 114 -19.70 11.34 -32.30
C GLU A 114 -19.01 12.36 -31.37
N ARG A 115 -19.35 13.64 -31.50
CA ARG A 115 -18.78 14.69 -30.64
C ARG A 115 -19.08 14.44 -29.17
N THR A 116 -20.31 14.02 -28.85
CA THR A 116 -20.72 13.69 -27.48
C THR A 116 -19.93 12.50 -26.93
N LEU A 117 -19.69 11.48 -27.76
CA LEU A 117 -18.85 10.34 -27.40
C LEU A 117 -17.41 10.77 -27.09
N LEU A 118 -16.80 11.60 -27.94
CA LEU A 118 -15.44 12.12 -27.72
C LEU A 118 -15.36 12.97 -26.44
N THR A 119 -16.35 13.83 -26.18
CA THR A 119 -16.41 14.60 -24.91
C THR A 119 -16.57 13.68 -23.69
N ALA A 120 -17.29 12.55 -23.82
CA ALA A 120 -17.39 11.57 -22.75
C ALA A 120 -16.03 10.94 -22.44
N PHE A 121 -15.25 10.56 -23.47
CA PHE A 121 -13.88 10.09 -23.30
C PHE A 121 -13.00 11.11 -22.56
N GLU A 122 -13.04 12.38 -22.98
CA GLU A 122 -12.24 13.45 -22.36
C GLU A 122 -12.55 13.63 -20.88
N ARG A 123 -13.84 13.57 -20.50
CA ARG A 123 -14.27 13.65 -19.09
C ARG A 123 -13.74 12.50 -18.24
N HIS A 124 -13.47 11.36 -18.85
CA HIS A 124 -12.88 10.18 -18.21
C HIS A 124 -11.36 10.08 -18.41
N GLY A 125 -10.72 11.16 -18.88
CA GLY A 125 -9.26 11.25 -19.02
C GLY A 125 -8.69 10.61 -20.28
N VAL A 126 -9.53 10.18 -21.22
CA VAL A 126 -9.13 9.63 -22.52
C VAL A 126 -9.13 10.76 -23.53
N LYS A 127 -7.96 11.09 -24.09
CA LYS A 127 -7.79 12.19 -25.05
C LYS A 127 -7.34 11.65 -26.39
N LYS A 128 -7.91 12.19 -27.47
CA LYS A 128 -7.43 11.91 -28.84
C LYS A 128 -6.02 12.48 -29.00
N ILE A 129 -5.14 11.67 -29.57
CA ILE A 129 -3.80 12.08 -30.03
C ILE A 129 -3.90 12.17 -31.54
N ASP A 130 -3.63 13.34 -32.11
CA ASP A 130 -3.83 13.64 -33.54
C ASP A 130 -2.63 14.44 -34.08
N PRO A 131 -1.46 13.79 -34.24
CA PRO A 131 -0.24 14.46 -34.67
C PRO A 131 -0.40 14.97 -36.11
N GLN A 132 -0.01 16.21 -36.34
CA GLN A 132 -0.08 16.83 -37.66
C GLN A 132 1.14 16.43 -38.51
N PRO A 133 1.02 16.49 -39.85
CA PRO A 133 2.17 16.31 -40.73
C PRO A 133 3.31 17.27 -40.35
N GLY A 134 4.45 16.71 -39.91
CA GLY A 134 5.63 17.46 -39.48
C GLY A 134 5.88 17.49 -37.96
N ASP A 135 4.96 16.98 -37.14
CA ASP A 135 5.18 16.85 -35.70
C ASP A 135 6.26 15.80 -35.37
N PRO A 136 7.08 16.01 -34.33
CA PRO A 136 8.09 15.04 -33.92
C PRO A 136 7.44 13.72 -33.48
N PHE A 137 8.00 12.61 -33.95
CA PHE A 137 7.54 11.27 -33.58
C PHE A 137 7.90 10.97 -32.12
N ASP A 138 6.88 10.66 -31.30
CA ASP A 138 7.04 10.16 -29.93
C ASP A 138 6.65 8.67 -29.87
N PRO A 139 7.58 7.73 -29.65
CA PRO A 139 7.29 6.30 -29.56
C PRO A 139 6.30 5.91 -28.46
N ASN A 140 6.10 6.76 -27.44
CA ASN A 140 5.13 6.50 -26.37
C ASN A 140 3.69 6.83 -26.79
N LEU A 141 3.52 7.68 -27.81
CA LEU A 141 2.23 8.22 -28.23
C LEU A 141 1.86 7.81 -29.66
N HIS A 142 2.85 7.51 -30.51
CA HIS A 142 2.68 7.27 -31.93
C HIS A 142 3.16 5.86 -32.30
N GLN A 143 2.38 5.17 -33.13
CA GLN A 143 2.77 3.93 -33.79
C GLN A 143 3.27 4.25 -35.20
N ALA A 144 4.45 3.71 -35.57
CA ALA A 144 5.07 3.90 -36.88
C ALA A 144 4.55 2.92 -37.94
#